data_AF-A0A9D6G2Z1-F1
#
_entry.id   AF-A0A9D6G2Z1-F1
#
_cell.length_a   1.000
_cell.length_b   1.000
_cell.length_c   1.000
_cell.angle_alpha   90.00
_cell.angle_beta   90.00
_cell.angle_gamma   90.00
#
_symmetry.space_group_name_H-M   'P 1'
#
loop_
_entity.id
_entity.type
_entity.pdbx_description
1 polymer ?
#
loop_
_entity_poly.entity_id
_entity_poly.type
_entity_poly.pdbx_seq_one_letter_code
_entity_poly.pdbx_strand_id
1 'polypeptide(L)'
;MRCPSCSRENRPRARFCAGCGAALPHACAACGAELPEGARFCDACGRSVGEEPPKPPPPAPGAYTPRHLAEKILTTRGAIEGERKQVTVLFADVAGFTAMSTRLDPEELHGVMDGCFQHVMDAVHRYEGTVNQFTGDGVMALFGAPIAH
;
A
#
# COMPACT_ATOMS: atom_id res chain seq x y z
N MET A 1 9.26 26.86 5.83
CA MET A 1 8.85 28.01 6.68
C MET A 1 10.08 28.84 7.05
N ARG A 2 9.98 30.17 7.12
CA ARG A 2 11.13 31.05 7.44
C ARG A 2 11.27 31.23 8.94
N CYS A 3 12.51 31.19 9.44
CA CYS A 3 12.82 31.42 10.84
C CYS A 3 12.65 32.92 11.19
N PRO A 4 11.91 33.28 12.24
CA PRO A 4 11.74 34.69 12.63
C PRO A 4 13.02 35.32 13.19
N SER A 5 13.96 34.53 13.71
CA SER A 5 15.21 35.05 14.30
C SER A 5 16.35 35.25 13.30
N CYS A 6 16.46 34.40 12.27
CA CYS A 6 17.60 34.46 11.32
C CYS A 6 17.19 34.38 9.84
N SER A 7 15.88 34.40 9.54
CA SER A 7 15.31 34.38 8.19
C SER A 7 15.62 33.15 7.33
N ARG A 8 16.34 32.14 7.84
CA ARG A 8 16.64 30.90 7.13
C ARG A 8 15.37 30.11 6.82
N GLU A 9 15.33 29.53 5.63
CA GLU A 9 14.27 28.62 5.21
C GLU A 9 14.46 27.23 5.84
N ASN A 10 13.40 26.71 6.44
CA ASN A 10 13.37 25.42 7.14
C ASN A 10 12.31 24.49 6.54
N ARG A 11 12.55 23.17 6.65
CA ARG A 11 11.60 22.13 6.21
C ARG A 11 10.20 22.32 6.81
N PRO A 12 9.13 21.94 6.09
CA PRO A 12 7.79 21.89 6.68
C PRO A 12 7.80 21.02 7.95
N ARG A 13 7.19 21.49 9.03
CA ARG A 13 7.14 20.84 10.37
C ARG A 13 8.46 20.79 11.16
N ALA A 14 9.49 21.57 10.79
CA ALA A 14 10.65 21.75 11.67
C ALA A 14 10.23 22.43 12.99
N ARG A 15 10.62 21.85 14.14
CA ARG A 15 10.41 22.45 15.47
C ARG A 15 11.47 23.48 15.86
N PHE A 16 12.66 23.35 15.29
CA PHE A 16 13.80 24.25 15.54
C PHE A 16 14.43 24.66 14.21
N CYS A 17 15.01 25.86 14.18
CA CYS A 17 15.77 26.35 13.04
C CYS A 17 17.09 25.58 12.89
N ALA A 18 17.32 25.01 11.71
CA ALA A 18 18.55 24.27 11.41
C ALA A 18 19.82 25.14 11.35
N GLY A 19 19.68 26.48 11.35
CA GLY A 19 20.82 27.41 11.32
C GLY A 19 21.18 28.02 12.66
N CYS A 20 20.20 28.42 13.47
CA CYS A 20 20.44 29.14 14.73
C CYS A 20 19.83 28.46 15.97
N GLY A 21 19.12 27.34 15.81
CA GLY A 21 18.52 26.61 16.94
C GLY A 21 17.24 27.20 17.53
N ALA A 22 16.80 28.39 17.10
CA ALA A 22 15.58 29.01 17.60
C ALA A 22 14.33 28.14 17.37
N ALA A 23 13.42 28.09 18.34
CA ALA A 23 12.13 27.42 18.20
C ALA A 23 11.31 28.06 17.08
N LEU A 24 10.67 27.23 16.27
CA LEU A 24 9.82 27.67 15.16
C LEU A 24 8.35 27.49 15.55
N PRO A 25 7.48 28.48 15.31
CA PRO A 25 6.06 28.37 15.61
C PRO A 25 5.44 27.23 14.78
N HIS A 26 4.76 26.31 15.44
CA HIS A 26 4.10 25.19 14.79
C HIS A 26 2.60 25.49 14.65
N ALA A 27 2.02 25.28 13.47
CA ALA A 27 0.59 25.48 13.24
C ALA A 27 -0.12 24.14 13.06
N CYS A 28 -1.37 24.08 13.52
CA CYS A 28 -2.23 22.93 13.33
C CYS A 28 -2.50 22.67 11.85
N ALA A 29 -2.28 21.44 11.39
CA ALA A 29 -2.51 21.06 9.99
C ALA A 29 -4.00 21.05 9.59
N ALA A 30 -4.93 21.00 10.55
CA ALA A 30 -6.36 20.98 10.29
C ALA A 30 -6.99 22.38 10.25
N CYS A 31 -6.63 23.26 11.20
CA CYS A 31 -7.28 24.56 11.35
C CYS A 31 -6.33 25.77 11.29
N GLY A 32 -5.01 25.56 11.25
CA GLY A 32 -4.01 26.62 11.16
C GLY A 32 -3.68 27.36 12.46
N ALA A 33 -4.32 27.03 13.59
CA ALA A 33 -4.02 27.64 14.89
C ALA A 33 -2.57 27.35 15.33
N GLU A 34 -1.93 28.31 16.00
CA GLU A 34 -0.61 28.10 16.61
C GLU A 34 -0.72 27.08 17.73
N LEU A 35 0.21 26.12 17.75
CA LEU A 35 0.26 25.04 18.72
C LEU A 35 1.34 25.34 19.76
N PRO A 36 1.02 25.27 21.07
CA PRO A 36 2.00 25.44 22.11
C PRO A 36 3.05 24.31 22.09
N GLU A 37 4.23 24.59 22.65
CA GLU A 37 5.29 23.59 22.76
C GLU A 37 4.82 22.35 23.52
N GLY A 38 4.99 21.17 22.92
CA GLY A 38 4.57 19.91 23.53
C GLY A 38 3.08 19.56 23.43
N ALA A 39 2.27 20.36 22.71
CA ALA A 39 0.86 20.06 22.49
C ALA A 39 0.66 18.68 21.84
N ARG A 40 -0.17 17.84 22.48
CA ARG A 40 -0.64 16.56 21.92
C ARG A 40 -1.93 16.70 21.10
N PHE A 41 -2.71 17.75 21.39
CA PHE A 41 -3.95 18.10 20.71
C PHE A 41 -3.99 19.60 20.46
N CYS A 42 -4.68 20.02 19.40
CA CYS A 42 -4.98 21.43 19.15
C CYS A 42 -6.07 21.90 20.13
N ASP A 43 -5.78 22.97 20.85
CA ASP A 43 -6.70 23.64 21.78
C ASP A 43 -7.84 24.39 21.08
N ALA A 44 -7.71 24.72 19.79
CA ALA A 44 -8.76 25.35 18.99
C ALA A 44 -9.73 24.36 18.31
N CYS A 45 -9.23 23.24 17.77
CA CYS A 45 -10.06 22.29 16.99
C CYS A 45 -10.08 20.84 17.50
N GLY A 46 -9.33 20.51 18.55
CA GLY A 46 -9.29 19.19 19.15
C GLY A 46 -8.47 18.12 18.40
N ARG A 47 -7.89 18.45 17.24
CA ARG A 47 -7.13 17.47 16.44
C ARG A 47 -5.80 17.10 17.10
N SER A 48 -5.46 15.81 17.09
CA SER A 48 -4.16 15.28 17.52
C SER A 48 -3.00 15.88 16.71
N VAL A 49 -1.96 16.32 17.42
CA VAL A 49 -0.74 16.89 16.84
C VAL A 49 0.29 15.78 16.75
N GLY A 50 0.47 15.20 15.56
CA GLY A 50 1.43 14.13 15.30
C GLY A 50 0.83 12.84 14.73
N GLU A 51 -0.49 12.73 14.59
CA GLU A 51 -1.08 11.68 13.77
C GLU A 51 -0.93 12.05 12.29
N GLU A 52 -0.01 11.36 11.63
CA GLU A 52 -0.07 11.16 10.20
C GLU A 52 -1.44 10.54 9.88
N PRO A 53 -2.20 11.02 8.86
CA PRO A 53 -3.47 10.39 8.51
C PRO A 53 -3.22 8.89 8.34
N PRO A 54 -4.06 8.02 8.94
CA PRO A 54 -3.85 6.58 8.84
C PRO A 54 -3.72 6.25 7.37
N LYS A 55 -2.55 5.71 6.99
CA LYS A 55 -2.34 5.19 5.64
C LYS A 55 -3.49 4.24 5.39
N PRO A 56 -4.29 4.42 4.32
CA PRO A 56 -5.41 3.53 4.05
C PRO A 56 -4.87 2.10 4.08
N PRO A 57 -5.52 1.19 4.81
CA PRO A 57 -5.07 -0.18 4.86
C PRO A 57 -4.95 -0.69 3.42
N PRO A 58 -3.90 -1.47 3.09
CA PRO A 58 -3.88 -2.15 1.81
C PRO A 58 -5.19 -2.94 1.68
N PRO A 59 -5.77 -3.00 0.47
CA PRO A 59 -7.05 -3.67 0.25
C PRO A 59 -7.00 -5.08 0.87
N ALA A 60 -8.03 -5.41 1.65
CA ALA A 60 -8.08 -6.68 2.34
C ALA A 60 -8.04 -7.83 1.30
N PRO A 61 -7.23 -8.90 1.52
CA PRO A 61 -7.08 -10.01 0.58
C PRO A 61 -8.37 -10.80 0.28
N GLY A 62 -9.45 -10.53 1.01
CA GLY A 62 -10.67 -11.33 1.05
C GLY A 62 -11.48 -11.39 -0.24
N ALA A 63 -11.14 -10.64 -1.27
CA ALA A 63 -11.80 -10.75 -2.57
C ALA A 63 -11.30 -11.93 -3.41
N TYR A 64 -10.14 -12.52 -3.07
CA TYR A 64 -9.49 -13.49 -3.97
C TYR A 64 -8.74 -14.64 -3.28
N THR A 65 -8.56 -14.62 -1.95
CA THR A 65 -7.84 -15.69 -1.24
C THR A 65 -8.78 -16.80 -0.75
N PRO A 66 -8.50 -18.09 -1.05
CA PRO A 66 -9.19 -19.22 -0.45
C PRO A 66 -9.16 -19.17 1.09
N ARG A 67 -10.24 -19.59 1.77
CA ARG A 67 -10.40 -19.48 3.24
C ARG A 67 -9.24 -20.07 4.05
N HIS A 68 -8.68 -21.19 3.61
CA HIS A 68 -7.56 -21.84 4.30
C HIS A 68 -6.25 -21.04 4.26
N LEU A 69 -6.05 -20.20 3.23
CA LEU A 69 -4.92 -19.27 3.11
C LEU A 69 -5.16 -18.03 3.98
N ALA A 70 -6.39 -17.50 3.99
CA ALA A 70 -6.77 -16.40 4.87
C ALA A 70 -6.60 -16.77 6.36
N GLU A 71 -6.96 -18.00 6.74
CA GLU A 71 -6.76 -18.52 8.10
C GLU A 71 -5.27 -18.61 8.48
N LYS A 72 -4.40 -19.12 7.59
CA LYS A 72 -2.94 -19.15 7.84
C LYS A 72 -2.32 -17.76 7.98
N ILE A 73 -2.81 -16.79 7.21
CA ILE A 73 -2.38 -15.37 7.30
C ILE A 73 -2.78 -14.77 8.65
N LEU A 74 -3.99 -15.05 9.14
CA LEU A 74 -4.48 -14.54 10.43
C LEU A 74 -3.79 -15.20 11.64
N THR A 75 -3.42 -16.48 11.55
CA THR A 75 -2.68 -17.17 12.61
C THR A 75 -1.22 -16.74 12.73
N THR A 76 -0.66 -16.14 11.68
CA THR A 76 0.72 -15.62 11.69
C THR A 76 0.67 -14.13 12.03
N ARG A 77 0.67 -13.82 13.34
CA ARG A 77 0.75 -12.44 13.87
C ARG A 77 2.07 -11.75 13.47
N GLY A 78 2.20 -11.36 12.20
CA GLY A 78 3.29 -10.57 11.65
C GLY A 78 2.83 -9.45 10.71
N ALA A 79 1.54 -9.38 10.36
CA ALA A 79 1.02 -8.44 9.36
C ALA A 79 0.95 -6.96 9.81
N ILE A 80 1.35 -6.64 11.05
CA ILE A 80 1.30 -5.25 11.59
C ILE A 80 2.67 -4.56 11.50
N GLU A 81 3.77 -5.29 11.52
CA GLU A 81 5.12 -4.76 11.30
C GLU A 81 5.62 -5.33 9.97
N GLY A 82 5.57 -4.53 8.91
CA GLY A 82 5.99 -4.95 7.57
C GLY A 82 7.35 -5.68 7.62
N GLU A 83 7.37 -6.91 7.13
CA GLU A 83 8.55 -7.77 7.15
C GLU A 83 9.37 -7.62 5.87
N ARG A 84 10.70 -7.61 5.98
CA ARG A 84 11.60 -7.65 4.83
C ARG A 84 11.93 -9.11 4.52
N LYS A 85 11.33 -9.66 3.47
CA LYS A 85 11.57 -11.02 2.99
C LYS A 85 12.11 -11.03 1.56
N GLN A 86 12.89 -12.05 1.23
CA GLN A 86 13.24 -12.35 -0.15
C GLN A 86 12.06 -13.10 -0.79
N VAL A 87 11.58 -12.58 -1.92
CA VAL A 87 10.43 -13.13 -2.65
C VAL A 87 10.78 -13.28 -4.12
N THR A 88 10.06 -14.16 -4.80
CA THR A 88 10.10 -14.27 -6.26
C THR A 88 8.79 -13.72 -6.83
N VAL A 89 8.91 -12.82 -7.81
CA VAL A 89 7.76 -12.25 -8.52
C VAL A 89 7.69 -12.87 -9.91
N LEU A 90 6.53 -13.44 -10.25
CA LEU A 90 6.23 -13.98 -11.57
C LEU A 90 5.26 -13.04 -12.28
N PHE A 91 5.61 -12.67 -13.51
CA PHE A 91 4.69 -12.04 -14.45
C PHE A 91 4.40 -13.01 -15.60
N ALA A 92 3.12 -13.19 -15.91
CA ALA A 92 2.66 -14.01 -17.03
C ALA A 92 1.62 -13.22 -17.82
N ASP A 93 1.56 -13.44 -19.13
CA ASP A 93 0.65 -12.74 -20.03
C ASP A 93 0.08 -13.71 -21.07
N VAL A 94 -1.13 -13.44 -21.56
CA VAL A 94 -1.81 -14.29 -22.54
C VAL A 94 -1.33 -13.93 -23.95
N ALA A 95 -0.60 -14.87 -24.56
CA ALA A 95 -0.13 -14.71 -25.93
C ALA A 95 -1.29 -14.50 -26.90
N GLY A 96 -1.21 -13.45 -27.71
CA GLY A 96 -2.20 -13.14 -28.73
C GLY A 96 -3.47 -12.44 -28.23
N PHE A 97 -3.52 -11.99 -26.98
CA PHE A 97 -4.66 -11.28 -26.41
C PHE A 97 -5.14 -10.11 -27.26
N THR A 98 -4.25 -9.20 -27.69
CA THR A 98 -4.61 -8.05 -28.55
C THR A 98 -5.31 -8.47 -29.86
N ALA A 99 -4.92 -9.61 -30.43
CA ALA A 99 -5.56 -10.13 -31.63
C ALA A 99 -6.91 -10.80 -31.33
N MET A 100 -7.09 -11.36 -30.13
CA MET A 100 -8.38 -11.90 -29.69
C MET A 100 -9.35 -10.78 -29.33
N SER A 101 -8.89 -9.74 -28.62
CA SER A 101 -9.71 -8.62 -28.16
C SER A 101 -10.27 -7.75 -29.27
N THR A 102 -9.69 -7.82 -30.47
CA THR A 102 -10.16 -7.09 -31.65
C THR A 102 -11.13 -7.90 -32.51
N ARG A 103 -11.26 -9.22 -32.26
CA ARG A 103 -12.07 -10.13 -33.07
C ARG A 103 -13.25 -10.74 -32.31
N LEU A 104 -13.11 -10.96 -31.01
CA LEU A 104 -14.13 -11.54 -30.16
C LEU A 104 -15.00 -10.47 -29.53
N ASP A 105 -16.27 -10.80 -29.32
CA ASP A 105 -17.13 -9.99 -28.49
C ASP A 105 -16.63 -9.99 -27.03
N PRO A 106 -16.85 -8.91 -26.26
CA PRO A 106 -16.33 -8.79 -24.89
C PRO A 106 -16.72 -9.94 -23.96
N GLU A 107 -17.93 -10.49 -24.12
CA GLU A 107 -18.44 -11.61 -23.33
C GLU A 107 -17.67 -12.91 -23.64
N GLU A 108 -17.38 -13.17 -24.92
CA GLU A 108 -16.61 -14.33 -25.35
C GLU A 108 -15.14 -14.22 -24.92
N LEU A 109 -14.55 -13.03 -25.07
CA LEU A 109 -13.19 -12.75 -24.61
C LEU A 109 -13.07 -12.97 -23.09
N HIS A 110 -14.06 -12.52 -22.32
CA HIS A 110 -14.09 -12.74 -20.87
C HIS A 110 -14.09 -14.23 -20.52
N GLY A 111 -14.92 -15.04 -21.18
CA GLY A 111 -14.96 -16.48 -20.97
C GLY A 111 -13.63 -17.19 -21.28
N VAL A 112 -12.93 -16.78 -22.34
CA VAL A 112 -11.60 -17.30 -22.66
C VAL A 112 -10.58 -16.91 -21.59
N MET A 113 -10.57 -15.65 -21.17
CA MET A 113 -9.65 -15.13 -20.16
C MET A 113 -9.86 -15.78 -18.80
N ASP A 114 -11.11 -16.00 -18.39
CA ASP A 114 -11.45 -16.70 -17.16
C ASP A 114 -10.85 -18.11 -17.15
N GLY A 115 -11.00 -18.86 -18.25
CA GLY A 115 -10.39 -20.20 -18.38
C GLY A 115 -8.86 -20.16 -18.30
N CYS A 116 -8.22 -19.23 -18.99
CA CYS A 116 -6.77 -19.03 -18.92
C CYS A 116 -6.31 -18.71 -17.49
N PHE A 117 -6.99 -17.78 -16.83
CA PHE A 117 -6.65 -17.37 -15.47
C PHE A 117 -6.86 -18.48 -14.45
N GLN A 118 -7.91 -19.30 -14.57
CA GLN A 118 -8.08 -20.48 -13.71
C GLN A 118 -6.88 -21.43 -13.82
N HIS A 119 -6.39 -21.70 -15.03
CA HIS A 119 -5.21 -22.56 -15.20
C HIS A 119 -3.93 -21.96 -14.60
N VAL A 120 -3.72 -20.65 -14.74
CA VAL A 120 -2.58 -19.94 -14.13
C VAL A 120 -2.69 -19.97 -12.61
N MET A 121 -3.88 -19.73 -12.05
CA MET A 121 -4.14 -19.80 -10.61
C MET A 121 -3.82 -21.16 -10.04
N ASP A 122 -4.34 -22.22 -10.67
CA ASP A 122 -4.12 -23.60 -10.23
C ASP A 122 -2.63 -23.95 -10.23
N ALA A 123 -1.88 -23.49 -11.23
CA ALA A 123 -0.45 -23.68 -11.30
C ALA A 123 0.28 -22.90 -10.18
N VAL A 124 -0.06 -21.63 -9.96
CA VAL A 124 0.54 -20.79 -8.92
C VAL A 124 0.29 -21.39 -7.53
N HIS A 125 -0.96 -21.76 -7.23
CA HIS A 125 -1.33 -22.36 -5.95
C HIS A 125 -0.71 -23.73 -5.72
N ARG A 126 -0.55 -24.55 -6.78
CA ARG A 126 0.13 -25.85 -6.69
C ARG A 126 1.56 -25.73 -6.17
N TYR A 127 2.24 -24.64 -6.49
CA TYR A 127 3.61 -24.34 -6.03
C TYR A 127 3.62 -23.34 -4.86
N GLU A 128 2.52 -23.27 -4.10
CA GLU A 128 2.40 -22.44 -2.88
C GLU A 128 2.63 -20.94 -3.12
N GLY A 129 2.46 -20.48 -4.36
CA GLY A 129 2.45 -19.07 -4.71
C GLY A 129 1.11 -18.42 -4.43
N THR A 130 1.10 -17.09 -4.40
CA THR A 130 -0.10 -16.26 -4.24
C THR A 130 -0.22 -15.32 -5.43
N VAL A 131 -1.36 -15.33 -6.12
CA VAL A 131 -1.65 -14.30 -7.14
C VAL A 131 -1.96 -12.98 -6.42
N ASN A 132 -1.19 -11.94 -6.74
CA ASN A 132 -1.32 -10.63 -6.11
C ASN A 132 -2.28 -9.71 -6.86
N GLN A 133 -2.20 -9.68 -8.20
CA GLN A 133 -3.08 -8.86 -9.03
C GLN A 133 -3.17 -9.37 -10.47
N PHE A 134 -4.28 -9.01 -11.12
CA PHE A 134 -4.45 -9.10 -12.57
C PHE A 134 -4.21 -7.74 -13.20
N THR A 135 -3.58 -7.71 -14.38
CA THR A 135 -3.24 -6.49 -15.11
C THR A 135 -3.64 -6.66 -16.57
N GLY A 136 -4.92 -6.43 -16.87
CA GLY A 136 -5.46 -6.71 -18.21
C GLY A 136 -5.45 -8.21 -18.50
N ASP A 137 -4.62 -8.62 -19.44
CA ASP A 137 -4.30 -9.99 -19.83
C ASP A 137 -3.20 -10.66 -18.99
N GLY A 138 -2.52 -9.88 -18.17
CA GLY A 138 -1.43 -10.34 -17.33
C GLY A 138 -1.82 -10.76 -15.91
N VAL A 139 -1.02 -11.65 -15.33
CA VAL A 139 -1.08 -12.08 -13.93
C VAL A 139 0.25 -11.78 -13.24
N MET A 140 0.20 -11.23 -12.03
CA MET A 140 1.34 -11.11 -11.14
C MET A 140 1.18 -12.06 -9.94
N ALA A 141 2.11 -12.99 -9.78
CA ALA A 141 2.16 -13.92 -8.65
C ALA A 141 3.43 -13.74 -7.82
N LEU A 142 3.33 -14.06 -6.54
CA LEU A 142 4.38 -13.96 -5.55
C LEU A 142 4.64 -15.35 -4.96
N PHE A 143 5.91 -15.69 -4.81
CA PHE A 143 6.37 -16.88 -4.09
C PHE A 143 7.26 -16.43 -2.93
N GLY A 144 7.08 -17.04 -1.76
CA GLY A 144 7.74 -16.62 -0.51
C GLY A 144 7.02 -15.48 0.23
N ALA A 145 5.83 -15.09 -0.21
CA ALA A 145 4.93 -14.18 0.50
C ALA A 145 3.46 -14.60 0.26
N PRO A 146 2.57 -14.50 1.28
CA PRO A 146 2.81 -14.04 2.66
C PRO A 146 3.52 -15.08 3.55
N ILE A 147 3.58 -16.34 3.11
CA ILE A 147 4.26 -17.44 3.81
C ILE A 147 5.58 -17.71 3.07
N ALA A 148 6.69 -17.69 3.82
CA ALA A 148 8.00 -18.10 3.33
C ALA A 148 8.36 -19.45 3.95
N HIS A 149 8.98 -20.33 3.17
CA HIS A 149 9.52 -21.62 3.60
C HIS A 149 11.01 -21.51 3.92
#